data_AF-A0A944A956-F1
#
_entry.id   AF-A0A944A956-F1
#
_cell.length_a   1.000
_cell.length_b   1.000
_cell.length_c   1.000
_cell.angle_alpha   90.00
_cell.angle_beta   90.00
_cell.angle_gamma   90.00
#
_symmetry.space_group_name_H-M   'P 1'
#
loop_
_entity.id
_entity.type
_entity.pdbx_description
1 polymer ?
#
loop_
_entity_poly.entity_id
_entity_poly.type
_entity_poly.pdbx_seq_one_letter_code
_entity_poly.pdbx_strand_id
1 'polypeptide(L)'
;MDADLEFRGEGNPAALYEMFRSLAEFDTIEDDGIRYDSHSVKSRAIREDDDYGGVRVSFLAYIGTVRIPVQFDVGIGDAITPPAKKAIFPPLLDISAPKIKVYPKETVIAEKFETIVKRGVANSRMKDYYDLWLLTSDLSLQNETVKMAIRRTFARRGTVLPKDIPDGLTQSFANDNQKIMQWRAFLRKNRLAVQDCTFVEVVEKIRRYFSDMDLIP
;
A
#
# COMPACT_ATOMS: atom_id res chain seq x y z
N MET A 1 13.90 -6.40 3.13
CA MET A 1 12.54 -6.77 2.70
C MET A 1 11.57 -5.85 3.42
N ASP A 2 10.64 -5.24 2.69
CA ASP A 2 9.56 -4.40 3.19
C ASP A 2 8.22 -5.10 3.00
N ALA A 3 7.36 -5.03 4.01
CA ALA A 3 5.99 -5.53 3.95
C ALA A 3 5.04 -4.55 4.65
N ASP A 4 3.91 -4.28 4.01
CA ASP A 4 2.85 -3.46 4.57
C ASP A 4 1.80 -4.37 5.23
N LEU A 5 1.41 -4.05 6.47
CA LEU A 5 0.43 -4.78 7.25
C LEU A 5 -0.59 -3.81 7.85
N GLU A 6 -1.73 -4.35 8.23
CA GLU A 6 -2.74 -3.61 8.99
C GLU A 6 -3.04 -4.29 10.29
N PHE A 7 -2.98 -3.51 11.36
CA PHE A 7 -3.29 -3.96 12.69
C PHE A 7 -4.72 -3.57 13.09
N ARG A 8 -5.50 -4.56 13.51
CA ARG A 8 -6.82 -4.35 14.08
C ARG A 8 -6.73 -4.36 15.60
N GLY A 9 -6.83 -3.18 16.20
CA GLY A 9 -6.81 -2.99 17.65
C GLY A 9 -6.08 -1.70 18.03
N GLU A 10 -5.81 -1.53 19.33
CA GLU A 10 -4.95 -0.47 19.83
C GLU A 10 -3.49 -0.83 19.54
N GLY A 11 -3.04 -0.55 18.32
CA GLY A 11 -1.64 -0.66 17.93
C GLY A 11 -0.88 0.54 18.47
N ASN A 12 0.14 0.32 19.30
CA ASN A 12 1.14 1.34 19.61
C ASN A 12 2.55 0.74 19.44
N PRO A 13 3.60 1.57 19.35
CA PRO A 13 4.96 1.07 19.13
C PRO A 13 5.40 0.02 20.15
N ALA A 14 5.05 0.17 21.43
CA ALA A 14 5.44 -0.79 22.46
C ALA A 14 4.73 -2.14 22.29
N ALA A 15 3.41 -2.12 22.03
CA ALA A 15 2.64 -3.35 21.79
C ALA A 15 3.14 -4.12 20.57
N LEU A 16 3.45 -3.42 19.47
CA LEU A 16 3.98 -4.05 18.26
C LEU A 16 5.45 -4.48 18.44
N TYR A 17 6.24 -3.78 19.26
CA TYR A 17 7.58 -4.25 19.63
C TYR A 17 7.51 -5.62 20.32
N GLU A 18 6.71 -5.75 21.38
CA GLU A 18 6.60 -7.01 22.13
C GLU A 18 6.05 -8.15 21.26
N MET A 19 5.06 -7.85 20.43
CA MET A 19 4.49 -8.83 19.50
C MET A 19 5.53 -9.35 18.50
N PHE A 20 6.24 -8.46 17.81
CA PHE A 20 7.24 -8.87 16.82
C PHE A 20 8.48 -9.50 17.45
N ARG A 21 8.86 -9.06 18.65
CA ARG A 21 9.92 -9.72 19.42
C ARG A 21 9.55 -11.15 19.75
N SER A 22 8.33 -11.38 20.26
CA SER A 22 7.84 -12.72 20.54
C SER A 22 7.78 -13.57 19.26
N LEU A 23 7.28 -13.01 18.14
CA LEU A 23 7.26 -13.69 16.84
C LEU A 23 8.67 -14.12 16.37
N ALA A 24 9.69 -13.29 16.61
CA ALA A 24 11.08 -13.60 16.26
C ALA A 24 11.74 -14.66 17.16
N GLU A 25 11.11 -15.04 18.27
CA GLU A 25 11.55 -16.12 19.17
C GLU A 25 10.86 -17.46 18.86
N PHE A 26 9.84 -17.48 18.00
CA PHE A 26 9.19 -18.74 17.62
C PHE A 26 10.08 -19.57 16.70
N ASP A 27 10.21 -20.85 17.04
CA ASP A 27 10.74 -21.86 16.13
C ASP A 27 9.76 -22.11 14.99
N THR A 28 10.28 -22.21 13.77
CA THR A 28 9.46 -22.58 12.61
C THR A 28 9.09 -24.06 12.70
N ILE A 29 7.87 -24.40 12.25
CA ILE A 29 7.38 -25.80 12.24
C ILE A 29 8.19 -26.64 11.24
N GLU A 30 8.59 -26.02 10.13
CA GLU A 30 9.44 -26.59 9.09
C GLU A 30 10.68 -25.70 8.97
N ASP A 31 11.87 -26.29 8.93
CA ASP A 31 13.13 -25.54 8.83
C ASP A 31 13.26 -24.93 7.42
N ASP A 32 13.09 -23.61 7.34
CA ASP A 32 13.22 -22.83 6.11
C ASP A 32 14.61 -22.18 5.98
N GLY A 33 15.52 -22.47 6.92
CA GLY A 33 16.87 -21.93 7.00
C GLY A 33 16.95 -20.46 7.43
N ILE A 34 15.83 -19.85 7.83
CA ILE A 34 15.77 -18.46 8.30
C ILE A 34 15.81 -18.43 9.83
N ARG A 35 16.77 -17.66 10.37
CA ARG A 35 16.83 -17.34 11.81
C ARG A 35 16.54 -15.87 12.03
N TYR A 36 15.56 -15.58 12.87
CA TYR A 36 15.23 -14.21 13.28
C TYR A 36 16.02 -13.81 14.55
N ASP A 37 16.40 -12.54 14.66
CA ASP A 37 17.07 -11.99 15.84
C ASP A 37 16.13 -11.07 16.61
N SER A 38 15.52 -11.61 17.67
CA SER A 38 14.57 -10.89 18.52
C SER A 38 15.18 -9.70 19.27
N HIS A 39 16.50 -9.73 19.54
CA HIS A 39 17.20 -8.62 20.19
C HIS A 39 17.41 -7.43 19.25
N SER A 40 17.32 -7.65 17.95
CA SER A 40 17.48 -6.59 16.95
C SER A 40 16.17 -5.82 16.65
N VAL A 41 15.05 -6.23 17.24
CA VAL A 41 13.74 -5.62 17.01
C VAL A 41 13.72 -4.16 17.46
N LYS A 42 13.17 -3.31 16.60
CA LYS A 42 12.93 -1.89 16.86
C LYS A 42 11.54 -1.55 16.36
N SER A 43 10.80 -0.77 17.11
CA SER A 43 9.54 -0.17 16.67
C SER A 43 9.60 1.35 16.80
N ARG A 44 8.97 2.05 15.86
CA ARG A 44 8.82 3.51 15.93
C ARG A 44 7.53 3.94 15.27
N ALA A 45 6.91 5.00 15.79
CA ALA A 45 5.78 5.62 15.14
C ALA A 45 6.19 6.19 13.77
N ILE A 46 5.31 6.03 12.79
CA ILE A 46 5.35 6.74 11.50
C ILE A 46 4.56 8.03 11.71
N ARG A 47 5.17 9.19 11.43
CA ARG A 47 4.55 10.51 11.69
C ARG A 47 3.34 10.72 10.79
N GLU A 48 2.30 11.38 11.31
CA GLU A 48 1.01 11.61 10.63
C GLU A 48 1.12 12.36 9.29
N ASP A 49 2.15 13.18 9.10
CA ASP A 49 2.40 13.92 7.85
C ASP A 49 2.84 13.01 6.66
N ASP A 50 3.29 11.78 6.96
CA ASP A 50 3.83 10.86 5.94
C ASP A 50 2.81 9.85 5.38
N ASP A 51 1.57 9.90 5.87
CA ASP A 51 0.38 9.06 5.62
C ASP A 51 -0.13 8.59 6.98
N TYR A 52 -1.45 8.38 7.10
CA TYR A 52 -2.15 8.02 8.33
C TYR A 52 -1.33 7.16 9.29
N GLY A 53 -1.32 7.57 10.58
CA GLY A 53 -0.43 7.06 11.60
C GLY A 53 -0.28 5.54 11.62
N GLY A 54 0.91 5.09 12.01
CA GLY A 54 1.25 3.68 12.01
C GLY A 54 2.53 3.42 12.79
N VAL A 55 3.00 2.19 12.74
CA VAL A 55 4.24 1.77 13.39
C VAL A 55 5.11 1.05 12.39
N ARG A 56 6.35 1.52 12.26
CA ARG A 56 7.39 0.78 11.57
C ARG A 56 8.09 -0.13 12.56
N VAL A 57 8.08 -1.43 12.27
CA VAL A 57 8.87 -2.43 12.98
C VAL A 57 9.99 -2.90 12.08
N SER A 58 11.20 -3.06 12.62
CA SER A 58 12.35 -3.57 11.86
C SER A 58 13.23 -4.45 12.72
N PHE A 59 13.80 -5.49 12.12
CA PHE A 59 14.71 -6.42 12.78
C PHE A 59 15.59 -7.13 11.73
N LEU A 60 16.48 -7.99 12.21
CA LEU A 60 17.39 -8.78 11.40
C LEU A 60 16.91 -10.22 11.32
N ALA A 61 17.02 -10.76 10.12
CA ALA A 61 16.95 -12.19 9.84
C ALA A 61 18.28 -12.65 9.24
N TYR A 62 18.53 -13.95 9.29
CA TYR A 62 19.76 -14.56 8.80
C TYR A 62 19.45 -15.82 8.00
N ILE A 63 20.13 -15.98 6.86
CA ILE A 63 20.24 -17.26 6.15
C ILE A 63 21.72 -17.63 6.14
N GLY A 64 22.08 -18.67 6.89
CA GLY A 64 23.49 -18.94 7.19
C GLY A 64 24.16 -17.72 7.85
N THR A 65 25.19 -17.18 7.21
CA THR A 65 25.90 -15.96 7.66
C THR A 65 25.39 -14.67 7.04
N VAL A 66 24.47 -14.75 6.06
CA VAL A 66 23.93 -13.58 5.37
C VAL A 66 22.95 -12.84 6.26
N ARG A 67 23.16 -11.54 6.45
CA ARG A 67 22.28 -10.65 7.22
C ARG A 67 21.23 -10.02 6.32
N ILE A 68 19.97 -10.18 6.69
CA ILE A 68 18.80 -9.70 5.95
C ILE A 68 18.01 -8.72 6.82
N PRO A 69 18.03 -7.41 6.54
CA PRO A 69 17.15 -6.47 7.22
C PRO A 69 15.70 -6.66 6.77
N VAL A 70 14.81 -6.83 7.74
CA VAL A 70 13.36 -6.98 7.56
C VAL A 70 12.66 -5.76 8.16
N GLN A 71 11.68 -5.22 7.44
CA GLN A 71 10.88 -4.08 7.85
C GLN A 71 9.40 -4.37 7.60
N PHE A 72 8.57 -4.03 8.57
CA PHE A 72 7.12 -4.04 8.48
C PHE A 72 6.59 -2.64 8.77
N ASP A 73 5.79 -2.11 7.85
CA ASP A 73 5.03 -0.88 8.07
C ASP A 73 3.60 -1.28 8.41
N VAL A 74 3.18 -0.94 9.63
CA VAL A 74 1.91 -1.40 10.19
C VAL A 74 0.96 -0.22 10.33
N GLY A 75 -0.06 -0.19 9.46
CA GLY A 75 -1.19 0.74 9.56
C GLY A 75 -2.11 0.35 10.73
N ILE A 76 -2.79 1.35 11.32
CA ILE A 76 -3.66 1.14 12.47
C ILE A 76 -5.06 1.70 12.24
N GLY A 77 -6.01 0.79 12.16
CA GLY A 77 -7.43 1.08 12.19
C GLY A 77 -8.00 1.58 10.87
N ASP A 78 -7.37 1.36 9.73
CA ASP A 78 -7.96 1.69 8.43
C ASP A 78 -9.21 0.84 8.12
N ALA A 79 -10.07 1.40 7.27
CA ALA A 79 -11.32 0.76 6.89
C ALA A 79 -11.09 -0.25 5.77
N ILE A 80 -10.95 -1.53 6.12
CA ILE A 80 -10.84 -2.61 5.12
C ILE A 80 -12.22 -3.00 4.59
N THR A 81 -12.46 -2.73 3.31
CA THR A 81 -13.72 -3.04 2.61
C THR A 81 -13.45 -3.53 1.18
N PRO A 82 -13.94 -4.72 0.78
CA PRO A 82 -14.66 -5.72 1.59
C PRO A 82 -13.75 -6.33 2.68
N PRO A 83 -14.25 -7.19 3.60
CA PRO A 83 -13.37 -7.85 4.57
C PRO A 83 -12.23 -8.61 3.89
N ALA A 84 -11.02 -8.52 4.47
CA ALA A 84 -9.84 -9.24 3.99
C ALA A 84 -10.12 -10.76 3.91
N LYS A 85 -9.75 -11.35 2.78
CA LYS A 85 -9.94 -12.79 2.52
C LYS A 85 -8.64 -13.54 2.77
N LYS A 86 -8.76 -14.81 3.15
CA LYS A 86 -7.59 -15.70 3.23
C LYS A 86 -7.17 -16.10 1.82
N ALA A 87 -5.87 -16.08 1.54
CA ALA A 87 -5.27 -16.63 0.35
C ALA A 87 -4.12 -17.57 0.72
N ILE A 88 -3.83 -18.51 -0.16
CA ILE A 88 -2.65 -19.37 -0.07
C ILE A 88 -1.52 -18.61 -0.77
N PHE A 89 -0.44 -18.33 -0.04
CA PHE A 89 0.75 -17.75 -0.64
C PHE A 89 1.65 -18.88 -1.16
N PRO A 90 2.08 -18.83 -2.44
CA PRO A 90 2.86 -19.91 -3.03
C PRO A 90 4.21 -20.04 -2.31
N PRO A 91 4.53 -21.22 -1.74
CA PRO A 91 5.82 -21.43 -1.09
C PRO A 91 6.93 -21.53 -2.14
N LEU A 92 8.12 -21.07 -1.78
CA LEU A 92 9.32 -21.22 -2.63
C LEU A 92 10.02 -22.57 -2.41
N LEU A 93 9.89 -23.11 -1.20
CA LEU A 93 10.42 -24.41 -0.79
C LEU A 93 9.30 -25.45 -0.80
N ASP A 94 9.67 -26.72 -0.73
CA ASP A 94 8.75 -27.86 -0.58
C ASP A 94 8.20 -27.94 0.86
N ILE A 95 7.52 -26.86 1.29
CA ILE A 95 6.93 -26.68 2.61
C ILE A 95 5.44 -26.38 2.52
N SER A 96 4.74 -26.46 3.64
CA SER A 96 3.31 -26.18 3.70
C SER A 96 3.01 -24.72 3.33
N ALA A 97 2.17 -24.54 2.30
CA ALA A 97 1.84 -23.20 1.81
C ALA A 97 1.11 -22.36 2.88
N PRO A 98 1.64 -21.18 3.27
CA PRO A 98 1.05 -20.38 4.33
C PRO A 98 -0.27 -19.75 3.89
N LYS A 99 -1.21 -19.67 4.84
CA LYS A 99 -2.52 -19.04 4.66
C LYS A 99 -2.50 -17.64 5.26
N ILE A 100 -2.46 -16.62 4.42
CA ILE A 100 -2.40 -15.21 4.84
C ILE A 100 -3.72 -14.49 4.56
N LYS A 101 -4.02 -13.45 5.35
CA LYS A 101 -5.09 -12.51 4.98
C LYS A 101 -4.54 -11.49 4.01
N VAL A 102 -5.21 -11.32 2.88
CA VAL A 102 -4.77 -10.40 1.82
C VAL A 102 -5.66 -9.17 1.80
N TYR A 103 -5.02 -8.03 1.59
CA TYR A 103 -5.68 -6.76 1.38
C TYR A 103 -6.58 -6.81 0.13
N PRO A 104 -7.87 -6.47 0.24
CA PRO A 104 -8.73 -6.37 -0.92
C PRO A 104 -8.27 -5.26 -1.86
N LYS A 105 -8.30 -5.51 -3.17
CA LYS A 105 -7.93 -4.54 -4.20
C LYS A 105 -8.78 -3.26 -4.12
N GLU A 106 -10.06 -3.39 -3.77
CA GLU A 106 -10.98 -2.27 -3.60
C GLU A 106 -10.53 -1.31 -2.49
N THR A 107 -10.02 -1.85 -1.38
CA THR A 107 -9.45 -1.04 -0.29
C THR A 107 -8.18 -0.34 -0.75
N VAL A 108 -7.29 -1.04 -1.48
CA VAL A 108 -6.05 -0.45 -2.02
C VAL A 108 -6.36 0.69 -2.99
N ILE A 109 -7.35 0.54 -3.87
CA ILE A 109 -7.82 1.61 -4.76
C ILE A 109 -8.34 2.79 -3.95
N ALA A 110 -9.15 2.53 -2.93
CA ALA A 110 -9.74 3.56 -2.08
C ALA A 110 -8.70 4.40 -1.34
N GLU A 111 -7.69 3.74 -0.74
CA GLU A 111 -6.61 4.41 -0.03
C GLU A 111 -5.74 5.25 -0.97
N LYS A 112 -5.38 4.73 -2.15
CA LYS A 112 -4.58 5.47 -3.12
C LYS A 112 -5.33 6.67 -3.69
N PHE A 113 -6.64 6.51 -3.95
CA PHE A 113 -7.47 7.61 -4.40
C PHE A 113 -7.59 8.70 -3.32
N GLU A 114 -7.81 8.30 -2.06
CA GLU A 114 -7.83 9.22 -0.92
C GLU A 114 -6.51 10.00 -0.80
N THR A 115 -5.38 9.32 -0.92
CA THR A 115 -4.05 9.96 -0.92
C THR A 115 -3.89 10.98 -2.05
N ILE A 116 -4.38 10.68 -3.26
CA ILE A 116 -4.36 11.64 -4.39
C ILE A 116 -5.20 12.88 -4.08
N VAL A 117 -6.40 12.69 -3.54
CA VAL A 117 -7.29 13.82 -3.16
C VAL A 117 -6.65 14.65 -2.05
N LYS A 118 -6.13 14.01 -1.00
CA LYS A 118 -5.56 14.68 0.17
C LYS A 118 -4.27 15.45 -0.15
N ARG A 119 -3.38 14.89 -0.98
CA ARG A 119 -2.08 15.50 -1.30
C ARG A 119 -2.15 16.54 -2.42
N GLY A 120 -3.15 16.47 -3.30
CA GLY A 120 -3.38 17.43 -4.38
C GLY A 120 -2.12 17.71 -5.23
N VAL A 121 -1.87 19.00 -5.52
CA VAL A 121 -0.72 19.45 -6.33
C VAL A 121 0.64 19.02 -5.75
N ALA A 122 0.76 18.89 -4.43
CA ALA A 122 2.00 18.49 -3.77
C ALA A 122 2.33 16.99 -3.94
N ASN A 123 1.42 16.19 -4.49
CA ASN A 123 1.61 14.74 -4.57
C ASN A 123 2.81 14.35 -5.45
N SER A 124 3.80 13.67 -4.85
CA SER A 124 5.00 13.15 -5.52
C SER A 124 5.06 11.61 -5.55
N ARG A 125 4.01 10.94 -5.05
CA ARG A 125 3.95 9.48 -4.90
C ARG A 125 3.57 8.79 -6.22
N MET A 126 4.50 8.80 -7.17
CA MET A 126 4.29 8.23 -8.51
C MET A 126 3.90 6.74 -8.49
N LYS A 127 4.32 6.00 -7.45
CA LYS A 127 3.90 4.61 -7.22
C LYS A 127 2.39 4.47 -7.11
N ASP A 128 1.70 5.41 -6.46
CA ASP A 128 0.24 5.33 -6.27
C ASP A 128 -0.50 5.46 -7.61
N TYR A 129 -0.01 6.29 -8.54
CA TYR A 129 -0.54 6.39 -9.89
C TYR A 129 -0.29 5.11 -10.70
N TYR A 130 0.90 4.53 -10.60
CA TYR A 130 1.20 3.27 -11.29
C TYR A 130 0.33 2.12 -10.78
N ASP A 131 0.22 1.99 -9.46
CA ASP A 131 -0.60 0.95 -8.84
C ASP A 131 -2.08 1.12 -9.19
N LEU A 132 -2.61 2.35 -9.17
CA LEU A 132 -3.98 2.62 -9.62
C LEU A 132 -4.16 2.28 -11.09
N TRP A 133 -3.26 2.70 -11.98
CA TRP A 133 -3.34 2.36 -13.41
C TRP A 133 -3.40 0.85 -13.66
N LEU A 134 -2.64 0.07 -12.89
CA LEU A 134 -2.67 -1.39 -12.94
C LEU A 134 -3.99 -1.95 -12.39
N LEU A 135 -4.40 -1.49 -11.20
CA LEU A 135 -5.58 -2.01 -10.49
C LEU A 135 -6.90 -1.65 -11.17
N THR A 136 -7.02 -0.47 -11.76
CA THR A 136 -8.22 -0.02 -12.48
C THR A 136 -8.40 -0.71 -13.83
N SER A 137 -7.39 -1.47 -14.28
CA SER A 137 -7.48 -2.34 -15.45
C SER A 137 -8.11 -3.70 -15.15
N ASP A 138 -8.35 -4.04 -13.88
CA ASP A 138 -8.93 -5.31 -13.46
C ASP A 138 -10.46 -5.30 -13.60
N LEU A 139 -10.95 -5.95 -14.67
CA LEU A 139 -12.37 -6.06 -14.98
C LEU A 139 -13.16 -6.96 -14.01
N SER A 140 -12.50 -7.66 -13.08
CA SER A 140 -13.19 -8.48 -12.07
C SER A 140 -13.75 -7.67 -10.89
N LEU A 141 -13.32 -6.41 -10.74
CA LEU A 141 -13.76 -5.54 -9.65
C LEU A 141 -15.19 -5.05 -9.87
N GLN A 142 -16.00 -5.10 -8.82
CA GLN A 142 -17.37 -4.62 -8.82
C GLN A 142 -17.42 -3.14 -8.42
N ASN A 143 -17.93 -2.27 -9.30
CA ASN A 143 -17.97 -0.82 -9.08
C ASN A 143 -18.64 -0.43 -7.75
N GLU A 144 -19.73 -1.11 -7.36
CA GLU A 144 -20.39 -0.83 -6.07
C GLU A 144 -19.50 -1.13 -4.86
N THR A 145 -18.71 -2.20 -4.92
CA THR A 145 -17.77 -2.56 -3.85
C THR A 145 -16.65 -1.53 -3.76
N VAL A 146 -16.12 -1.07 -4.90
CA VAL A 146 -15.10 0.00 -4.96
C VAL A 146 -15.65 1.31 -4.40
N LYS A 147 -16.85 1.73 -4.80
CA LYS A 147 -17.54 2.91 -4.26
C LYS A 147 -17.73 2.82 -2.75
N MET A 148 -18.14 1.65 -2.24
CA MET A 148 -18.30 1.43 -0.81
C MET A 148 -16.96 1.51 -0.07
N ALA A 149 -15.89 0.93 -0.63
CA ALA A 149 -14.55 1.02 -0.06
C ALA A 149 -14.09 2.48 0.02
N ILE A 150 -14.22 3.24 -1.08
CA ILE A 150 -13.88 4.66 -1.15
C ILE A 150 -14.61 5.46 -0.07
N ARG A 151 -15.94 5.34 0.03
CA ARG A 151 -16.72 6.07 1.05
C ARG A 151 -16.25 5.76 2.47
N ARG A 152 -15.96 4.49 2.78
CA ARG A 152 -15.53 4.07 4.11
C ARG A 152 -14.11 4.53 4.43
N THR A 153 -13.19 4.43 3.47
CA THR A 153 -11.81 4.92 3.63
C THR A 153 -11.81 6.43 3.83
N PHE A 154 -12.50 7.20 3.00
CA PHE A 154 -12.60 8.66 3.12
C PHE A 154 -13.21 9.07 4.46
N ALA A 155 -14.32 8.44 4.86
CA ALA A 155 -14.95 8.72 6.15
C ALA A 155 -14.02 8.38 7.34
N ARG A 156 -13.32 7.24 7.29
CA ARG A 156 -12.39 6.83 8.34
C ARG A 156 -11.20 7.78 8.46
N ARG A 157 -10.72 8.26 7.32
CA ARG A 157 -9.59 9.17 7.21
C ARG A 157 -10.01 10.64 7.44
N GLY A 158 -11.29 10.97 7.41
CA GLY A 158 -11.77 12.34 7.57
C GLY A 158 -11.56 13.21 6.32
N THR A 159 -11.38 12.58 5.17
CA THR A 159 -11.24 13.25 3.87
C THR A 159 -12.61 13.37 3.21
N VAL A 160 -12.97 14.57 2.75
CA VAL A 160 -14.25 14.80 2.07
C VAL A 160 -14.16 14.31 0.63
N LEU A 161 -15.20 13.63 0.15
CA LEU A 161 -15.25 13.24 -1.26
C LEU A 161 -15.27 14.49 -2.15
N PRO A 162 -14.40 14.54 -3.18
CA PRO A 162 -14.28 15.70 -4.05
C PRO A 162 -15.58 15.93 -4.85
N LYS A 163 -15.94 17.21 -5.03
CA LYS A 163 -17.07 17.62 -5.89
C LYS A 163 -16.61 18.00 -7.30
N ASP A 164 -15.33 18.33 -7.44
CA ASP A 164 -14.64 18.69 -8.67
C ASP A 164 -13.54 17.67 -8.96
N ILE A 165 -12.94 17.72 -10.15
CA ILE A 165 -11.77 16.88 -10.45
C ILE A 165 -10.65 17.22 -9.45
N PRO A 166 -10.13 16.25 -8.68
CA PRO A 166 -9.04 16.50 -7.73
C PRO A 166 -7.81 17.05 -8.44
N ASP A 167 -7.09 17.98 -7.82
CA ASP A 167 -5.89 18.61 -8.41
C ASP A 167 -4.90 17.59 -8.97
N GLY A 168 -4.66 16.49 -8.24
CA GLY A 168 -3.78 15.39 -8.64
C GLY A 168 -4.27 14.56 -9.84
N LEU A 169 -5.46 14.83 -10.37
CA LEU A 169 -6.05 14.20 -11.56
C LEU A 169 -6.38 15.21 -12.67
N THR A 170 -5.98 16.47 -12.52
CA THR A 170 -6.19 17.51 -13.54
C THR A 170 -5.23 17.39 -14.72
N GLN A 171 -5.60 17.98 -15.86
CA GLN A 171 -4.72 18.03 -17.03
C GLN A 171 -3.46 18.87 -16.75
N SER A 172 -3.58 19.96 -15.98
CA SER A 172 -2.44 20.80 -15.61
C SER A 172 -1.43 20.03 -14.76
N PHE A 173 -1.88 19.24 -13.79
CA PHE A 173 -1.01 18.37 -12.99
C PHE A 173 -0.31 17.31 -13.84
N ALA A 174 -1.05 16.67 -14.76
CA ALA A 174 -0.51 15.65 -15.64
C ALA A 174 0.57 16.18 -16.61
N ASN A 175 0.43 17.43 -17.06
CA ASN A 175 1.35 18.08 -18.00
C ASN A 175 2.48 18.85 -17.30
N ASP A 176 2.51 18.87 -15.98
CA ASP A 176 3.57 19.52 -15.22
C ASP A 176 4.92 18.81 -15.45
N ASN A 177 5.93 19.58 -15.85
CA ASN A 177 7.26 19.06 -16.19
C ASN A 177 7.94 18.36 -15.01
N GLN A 178 7.72 18.83 -13.78
CA GLN A 178 8.26 18.21 -12.58
C GLN A 178 7.59 16.87 -12.31
N LYS A 179 6.27 16.75 -12.50
CA LYS A 179 5.55 15.47 -12.35
C LYS A 179 5.96 14.45 -13.40
N ILE A 180 6.09 14.86 -14.66
CA ILE A 180 6.59 14.01 -15.74
C ILE A 180 8.01 13.51 -15.42
N MET A 181 8.88 14.37 -14.89
CA MET A 181 10.23 13.99 -14.47
C MET A 181 10.21 12.98 -13.32
N GLN A 182 9.37 13.20 -12.30
CA GLN A 182 9.18 12.27 -11.17
C GLN A 182 8.68 10.91 -11.65
N TRP A 183 7.71 10.87 -12.57
CA TRP A 183 7.19 9.66 -13.18
C TRP A 183 8.28 8.86 -13.89
N ARG A 184 9.04 9.50 -14.78
CA ARG A 184 10.15 8.85 -15.50
C ARG A 184 11.23 8.31 -14.55
N ALA A 185 11.57 9.08 -13.51
CA ALA A 185 12.53 8.65 -12.50
C ALA A 185 12.03 7.42 -11.73
N PHE A 186 10.74 7.40 -11.36
CA PHE A 186 10.09 6.27 -10.70
C PHE A 186 10.14 5.00 -11.57
N LEU A 187 9.73 5.08 -12.85
CA LEU A 187 9.75 3.92 -13.75
C LEU A 187 11.17 3.36 -13.93
N ARG A 188 12.14 4.24 -14.17
CA ARG A 188 13.55 3.85 -14.34
C ARG A 188 14.11 3.16 -13.09
N LYS A 189 13.84 3.72 -11.90
CA LYS A 189 14.34 3.16 -10.64
C LYS A 189 13.83 1.74 -10.39
N ASN A 190 12.58 1.46 -10.78
CA ASN A 190 11.93 0.16 -10.56
C ASN A 190 12.04 -0.79 -11.76
N ARG A 191 12.80 -0.41 -12.81
CA ARG A 191 12.96 -1.19 -14.06
C ARG A 191 11.62 -1.60 -14.69
N LEU A 192 10.62 -0.74 -14.56
CA LEU A 192 9.30 -0.94 -15.15
C LEU A 192 9.37 -0.53 -16.62
N ALA A 193 8.81 -1.34 -17.52
CA ALA A 193 8.80 -1.04 -18.95
C ALA A 193 8.03 0.27 -19.20
N VAL A 194 8.70 1.23 -19.85
CA VAL A 194 8.20 2.59 -20.12
C VAL A 194 7.47 2.67 -21.47
N GLN A 195 7.28 1.55 -22.18
CA GLN A 195 6.94 1.61 -23.60
C GLN A 195 5.47 1.92 -23.93
N ASP A 196 4.53 1.81 -22.97
CA ASP A 196 3.09 1.86 -23.31
C ASP A 196 2.24 2.92 -22.59
N CYS A 197 2.79 3.78 -21.72
CA CYS A 197 2.01 4.92 -21.19
C CYS A 197 2.84 6.12 -20.67
N THR A 198 2.48 7.30 -21.13
CA THR A 198 2.88 8.60 -20.59
C THR A 198 2.17 8.86 -19.26
N PHE A 199 2.74 9.75 -18.44
CA PHE A 199 2.08 10.15 -17.19
C PHE A 199 0.69 10.76 -17.44
N VAL A 200 0.53 11.47 -18.56
CA VAL A 200 -0.75 12.05 -18.97
C VAL A 200 -1.79 10.96 -19.20
N GLU A 201 -1.47 9.93 -19.99
CA GLU A 201 -2.40 8.81 -20.25
C GLU A 201 -2.76 8.05 -18.98
N VAL A 202 -1.80 7.89 -18.05
CA VAL A 202 -2.04 7.29 -16.73
C VAL A 202 -3.06 8.09 -15.95
N VAL A 203 -2.86 9.41 -15.81
CA VAL A 203 -3.78 10.29 -15.08
C VAL A 203 -5.15 10.31 -15.75
N GLU A 204 -5.21 10.38 -17.08
CA GLU A 204 -6.47 10.37 -17.84
C GLU A 204 -7.27 9.08 -17.64
N LYS A 205 -6.60 7.92 -17.63
CA LYS A 205 -7.24 6.63 -17.40
C LYS A 205 -7.76 6.50 -15.96
N ILE A 206 -6.98 6.94 -14.98
CA ILE A 206 -7.41 6.96 -13.57
C ILE A 206 -8.60 7.90 -13.39
N ARG A 207 -8.55 9.11 -13.96
CA ARG A 207 -9.65 10.07 -13.94
C ARG A 207 -10.92 9.45 -14.53
N ARG A 208 -10.83 8.89 -15.74
CA ARG A 208 -11.97 8.25 -16.40
C ARG A 208 -12.59 7.14 -15.55
N TYR A 209 -11.76 6.27 -14.95
CA TYR A 209 -12.24 5.20 -14.09
C TYR A 209 -13.11 5.71 -12.91
N PHE A 210 -12.72 6.81 -12.27
CA PHE A 210 -13.51 7.39 -11.19
C PHE A 210 -14.71 8.21 -11.68
N SER A 211 -14.59 8.90 -12.82
CA SER A 211 -15.72 9.62 -13.45
C SER A 211 -16.82 8.65 -13.90
N ASP A 212 -16.46 7.50 -14.50
CA ASP A 212 -17.41 6.45 -14.92
C ASP A 212 -18.18 5.81 -13.76
N MET A 213 -17.73 6.04 -12.52
CA MET A 213 -18.38 5.59 -11.28
C MET A 213 -19.11 6.73 -10.53
N ASP A 214 -19.24 7.92 -11.12
CA ASP A 214 -19.84 9.10 -10.51
C ASP A 214 -19.16 9.52 -9.18
N LEU A 215 -17.85 9.25 -9.05
CA LEU A 215 -17.08 9.62 -7.85
C LEU A 215 -16.39 10.99 -7.99
N ILE A 216 -16.18 11.44 -9.22
CA ILE A 216 -15.68 12.77 -9.61
C ILE A 216 -16.40 13.16 -10.91
N PRO A 217 -16.52 14.47 -11.22
CA PRO A 217 -17.10 14.92 -12.49
C PRO A 217 -16.23 14.59 -13.72
#